data_AF-A0A963H7S1-F1
#
_entry.id   AF-A0A963H7S1-F1
#
_cell.length_a   1.000
_cell.length_b   1.000
_cell.length_c   1.000
_cell.angle_alpha   90.00
_cell.angle_beta   90.00
_cell.angle_gamma   90.00
#
_symmetry.space_group_name_H-M   'P 1'
#
loop_
_entity.id
_entity.type
_entity.pdbx_description
1 polymer ?
#
loop_
_entity_poly.entity_id
_entity_poly.type
_entity_poly.pdbx_seq_one_letter_code
_entity_poly.pdbx_strand_id
1 'polypeptide(L)'
;PGMLAAKTAVPVLGVPVQSKALSGQDSLLSIVQMPKGIPVATFAIGEAGAANAALFAVAMLATGDAVLARRLERFRQAQTDKVRAMKLPEV
;
A
#
# COMPACT_ATOMS: atom_id res chain seq x y z
N PRO A 1 11.82 -0.58 8.01
CA PRO A 1 11.19 0.63 7.42
C PRO A 1 11.51 1.93 8.18
N GLY A 2 11.28 1.97 9.50
CA GLY A 2 11.53 3.17 10.32
C GLY A 2 12.97 3.70 10.25
N MET A 3 13.97 2.81 10.26
CA MET A 3 15.38 3.23 10.15
C MET A 3 15.73 3.88 8.81
N LEU A 4 15.06 3.48 7.71
CA LEU A 4 15.24 4.13 6.42
C LEU A 4 14.65 5.54 6.47
N ALA A 5 13.42 5.68 6.99
CA ALA A 5 12.75 6.98 7.14
C ALA A 5 13.53 7.95 8.04
N ALA A 6 14.27 7.44 9.03
CA ALA A 6 15.13 8.26 9.89
C ALA A 6 16.37 8.84 9.17
N LYS A 7 16.67 8.38 7.95
CA LYS A 7 17.88 8.75 7.19
C LYS A 7 17.59 9.45 5.87
N THR A 8 16.32 9.68 5.54
CA THR A 8 15.95 10.33 4.27
C THR A 8 14.69 11.17 4.43
N ALA A 9 14.60 12.25 3.64
CA ALA A 9 13.37 13.01 3.48
C ALA A 9 12.42 12.42 2.41
N VAL A 10 12.90 11.44 1.64
CA VAL A 10 12.06 10.74 0.65
C VAL A 10 10.99 9.93 1.37
N PRO A 11 9.70 10.00 0.96
CA PRO A 11 8.63 9.25 1.60
C PRO A 11 8.90 7.75 1.63
N VAL A 12 8.75 7.13 2.81
CA VAL A 12 8.95 5.68 3.01
C VAL A 12 7.60 4.99 3.20
N LEU A 13 7.36 3.98 2.37
CA LEU A 13 6.17 3.13 2.39
C LEU A 13 6.52 1.78 3.02
N GLY A 14 5.86 1.43 4.12
CA GLY A 14 6.12 0.20 4.89
C GLY A 14 5.05 -0.86 4.64
N VAL A 15 5.48 -2.08 4.28
CA VAL A 15 4.60 -3.24 4.14
C VAL A 15 5.00 -4.28 5.19
N PRO A 16 4.12 -4.58 6.17
CA PRO A 16 4.36 -5.64 7.13
C PRO A 16 4.35 -7.00 6.44
N VAL A 17 5.41 -7.79 6.64
CA VAL A 17 5.46 -9.17 6.16
C VAL A 17 4.70 -10.06 7.16
N GLN A 18 3.95 -11.04 6.65
CA GLN A 18 3.26 -11.98 7.52
C GLN A 18 4.27 -12.86 8.25
N SER A 19 4.29 -12.79 9.58
CA SER A 19 5.11 -13.64 10.44
C SER A 19 4.39 -14.96 10.73
N LYS A 20 5.17 -16.02 11.02
CA LYS A 20 4.61 -17.35 11.33
C LYS A 20 3.88 -17.40 12.67
N ALA A 21 4.41 -16.74 13.69
CA ALA A 21 3.91 -16.87 15.06
C ALA A 21 2.72 -15.96 15.37
N LEU A 22 2.71 -14.75 14.81
CA LEU A 22 1.73 -13.71 15.15
C LEU A 22 0.99 -13.17 13.92
N SER A 23 1.00 -13.91 12.82
CA SER A 23 0.32 -13.55 11.57
C SER A 23 0.64 -12.13 11.08
N GLY A 24 1.84 -11.62 11.38
CA GLY A 24 2.30 -10.28 11.00
C GLY A 24 1.85 -9.14 11.92
N GLN A 25 1.22 -9.40 13.07
CA GLN A 25 0.85 -8.34 14.02
C GLN A 25 2.08 -7.68 14.67
N ASP A 26 3.11 -8.48 14.96
CA ASP A 26 4.44 -8.02 15.34
C ASP A 26 5.08 -7.11 14.28
N SER A 27 5.00 -7.54 13.02
CA SER A 27 5.51 -6.80 11.87
C SER A 27 4.73 -5.51 11.66
N LEU A 28 3.41 -5.52 11.84
CA LEU A 28 2.58 -4.33 11.74
C LEU A 28 2.96 -3.30 12.82
N LEU A 29 2.99 -3.72 14.08
CA LEU A 29 3.26 -2.83 15.20
C LEU A 29 4.69 -2.27 15.18
N SER A 30 5.68 -3.06 14.75
CA SER A 30 7.07 -2.59 14.59
C SER A 30 7.26 -1.56 13.46
N ILE A 31 6.30 -1.43 12.54
CA ILE A 31 6.38 -0.51 11.41
C ILE A 31 5.47 0.71 11.63
N VAL A 32 4.23 0.52 12.07
CA VAL A 32 3.22 1.59 12.13
C VAL A 32 3.37 2.50 13.35
N GLN A 33 3.88 2.00 14.47
CA GLN A 33 3.97 2.73 15.74
C GLN A 33 5.19 3.67 15.81
N MET A 34 5.44 4.43 14.73
CA MET A 34 6.53 5.40 14.70
C MET A 34 6.22 6.59 15.61
N PRO A 35 7.17 7.06 16.44
CA PRO A 35 6.98 8.25 17.25
C PRO A 35 6.93 9.51 16.38
N LYS A 36 6.43 10.61 16.96
CA LYS A 36 6.34 11.92 16.29
C LYS A 36 7.70 12.33 15.69
N GLY A 37 7.68 12.72 14.42
CA GLY A 37 8.82 13.31 13.72
C GLY A 37 9.36 12.47 12.57
N ILE A 38 9.27 11.13 12.65
CA ILE A 38 9.78 10.22 11.60
C ILE A 38 8.63 9.35 11.07
N PRO A 39 7.86 9.82 10.07
CA PRO A 39 6.69 9.11 9.57
C PRO A 39 7.05 7.92 8.67
N VAL A 40 6.24 6.87 8.72
CA VAL A 40 6.21 5.78 7.75
C VAL A 40 4.75 5.54 7.36
N ALA A 41 4.45 5.54 6.06
CA ALA A 41 3.11 5.18 5.58
C ALA A 41 2.98 3.66 5.54
N THR A 42 2.17 3.08 6.42
CA THR A 42 2.08 1.62 6.60
C THR A 42 0.83 1.05 5.94
N PHE A 43 0.99 -0.06 5.23
CA PHE A 43 -0.09 -0.75 4.50
C PHE A 43 -0.47 -2.07 5.19
N ALA A 44 -1.45 -2.77 4.62
CA ALA A 44 -1.90 -4.06 5.12
C ALA A 44 -0.77 -5.10 5.22
N ILE A 45 -0.95 -6.13 6.03
CA ILE A 45 0.00 -7.24 6.14
C ILE A 45 -0.01 -8.05 4.82
N GLY A 46 1.17 -8.40 4.31
CA GLY A 46 1.35 -9.31 3.19
C GLY A 46 1.08 -8.70 1.80
N GLU A 47 0.67 -9.54 0.86
CA GLU A 47 0.59 -9.22 -0.58
C GLU A 47 -0.37 -8.05 -0.88
N ALA A 48 -1.51 -7.99 -0.18
CA ALA A 48 -2.46 -6.89 -0.33
C ALA A 48 -1.83 -5.54 0.01
N GLY A 49 -0.97 -5.50 1.05
CA GLY A 49 -0.22 -4.30 1.42
C GLY A 49 0.84 -3.94 0.39
N ALA A 50 1.54 -4.94 -0.15
CA ALA A 50 2.54 -4.73 -1.20
C ALA A 50 1.93 -4.10 -2.46
N ALA A 51 0.78 -4.63 -2.91
CA ALA A 51 0.04 -4.06 -4.04
C ALA A 51 -0.42 -2.62 -3.76
N ASN A 52 -0.96 -2.37 -2.57
CA ASN A 52 -1.42 -1.04 -2.20
C ASN A 52 -0.29 -0.02 -2.01
N ALA A 53 0.87 -0.43 -1.50
CA ALA A 53 2.05 0.43 -1.41
C ALA A 53 2.53 0.87 -2.79
N ALA A 54 2.54 -0.04 -3.77
CA ALA A 54 2.87 0.29 -5.15
C ALA A 54 1.84 1.25 -5.77
N LEU A 55 0.54 1.00 -5.59
CA LEU A 55 -0.53 1.89 -6.07
C LEU A 55 -0.47 3.27 -5.40
N PHE A 56 -0.11 3.35 -4.12
CA PHE A 56 0.08 4.60 -3.41
C PHE A 56 1.28 5.39 -3.94
N ALA A 57 2.41 4.72 -4.21
CA ALA A 57 3.55 5.34 -4.87
C ALA A 57 3.18 5.89 -6.26
N VAL A 58 2.42 5.14 -7.06
CA VAL A 58 1.90 5.62 -8.36
C VAL A 58 0.99 6.83 -8.17
N ALA A 59 0.12 6.84 -7.16
CA ALA A 59 -0.75 7.97 -6.87
C ALA A 59 0.03 9.23 -6.47
N MET A 60 1.13 9.08 -5.72
CA MET A 60 2.03 10.19 -5.40
C MET A 60 2.68 10.76 -6.67
N LEU A 61 3.22 9.89 -7.54
CA LEU A 61 3.87 10.31 -8.80
C LEU A 61 2.88 10.94 -9.78
N ALA A 62 1.65 10.43 -9.84
CA ALA A 62 0.59 10.92 -10.72
C ALA A 62 0.22 12.39 -10.47
N THR A 63 0.52 12.95 -9.29
CA THR A 63 0.29 14.37 -9.00
C THR A 63 1.07 15.31 -9.93
N GLY A 64 2.23 14.86 -10.44
CA GLY A 64 3.06 15.59 -11.40
C GLY A 64 3.10 14.97 -12.79
N ASP A 65 2.43 13.84 -13.01
CA ASP A 65 2.48 13.08 -14.27
C ASP A 65 1.06 12.73 -14.76
N ALA A 66 0.60 13.47 -15.76
CA ALA A 66 -0.72 13.28 -16.36
C ALA A 66 -0.88 11.93 -17.08
N VAL A 67 0.20 11.31 -17.55
CA VAL A 67 0.16 9.98 -18.17
C VAL A 67 -0.09 8.93 -17.08
N LEU A 68 0.64 9.01 -15.96
CA LEU A 68 0.42 8.14 -14.81
C LEU A 68 -0.97 8.34 -14.20
N ALA A 69 -1.45 9.58 -14.08
CA ALA A 69 -2.80 9.87 -13.58
C ALA A 69 -3.88 9.15 -14.41
N ARG A 70 -3.82 9.27 -15.74
CA ARG A 70 -4.75 8.57 -16.66
C ARG A 70 -4.62 7.04 -16.61
N ARG A 71 -3.42 6.51 -16.34
CA ARG A 71 -3.22 5.05 -16.19
C ARG A 71 -3.82 4.56 -14.87
N LEU A 72 -3.63 5.29 -13.78
CA LEU A 72 -4.19 4.97 -12.47
C LEU A 72 -5.73 5.03 -12.49
N GLU A 73 -6.30 6.03 -13.16
CA GLU A 73 -7.75 6.13 -13.34
C GLU A 73 -8.31 4.93 -14.11
N ARG A 74 -7.70 4.58 -15.25
CA ARG A 74 -8.08 3.39 -16.03
C ARG A 74 -7.96 2.10 -15.21
N PHE A 75 -6.90 1.96 -14.43
CA PHE A 75 -6.74 0.81 -13.53
C PHE A 75 -7.92 0.72 -12.54
N ARG A 76 -8.31 1.83 -11.92
CA ARG A 76 -9.45 1.87 -10.98
C ARG A 76 -10.78 1.56 -11.66
N GLN A 77 -11.04 2.12 -12.84
CA GLN A 77 -12.23 1.81 -13.64
C GLN A 77 -12.32 0.32 -13.95
N ALA A 78 -11.22 -0.29 -14.40
CA ALA A 78 -11.17 -1.73 -14.67
C ALA A 78 -11.46 -2.59 -13.44
N GLN A 79 -11.04 -2.17 -12.23
CA GLN A 79 -11.42 -2.87 -10.99
C GLN A 79 -12.93 -2.76 -10.71
N THR A 80 -13.52 -1.58 -10.90
CA THR A 80 -14.96 -1.38 -10.75
C THR A 80 -15.75 -2.25 -11.72
N ASP A 81 -15.36 -2.27 -12.99
CA ASP A 81 -16.03 -3.06 -14.02
C ASP A 81 -15.91 -4.57 -13.74
N LYS A 82 -14.73 -5.01 -13.27
CA LYS A 82 -14.50 -6.39 -12.86
C LYS A 82 -15.50 -6.83 -11.78
N VAL A 83 -15.69 -6.02 -10.74
CA VAL A 83 -16.63 -6.33 -9.65
C VAL A 83 -18.07 -6.35 -10.14
N ARG A 84 -18.46 -5.39 -11.00
CA ARG A 84 -19.81 -5.36 -11.61
C ARG A 84 -20.12 -6.60 -12.45
N ALA A 85 -19.10 -7.22 -13.03
CA ALA A 85 -19.24 -8.43 -13.84
C ALA A 85 -19.22 -9.73 -13.01
N MET A 86 -18.94 -9.68 -11.71
CA MET A 86 -18.93 -10.89 -10.86
C MET A 86 -20.34 -11.46 -10.72
N LYS A 87 -20.46 -12.78 -10.85
CA LYS A 87 -21.67 -13.54 -10.54
C LYS A 87 -21.48 -14.27 -9.23
N LEU A 88 -22.53 -14.32 -8.42
CA LEU A 88 -22.52 -15.12 -7.19
C LEU A 88 -22.54 -16.61 -7.55
N PRO A 89 -21.85 -17.46 -6.78
CA PRO A 89 -22.01 -18.90 -6.91
C PRO A 89 -23.46 -19.29 -6.58
N GLU A 90 -23.97 -20.32 -7.25
CA GLU A 90 -25.25 -20.93 -6.88
C GLU A 90 -25.13 -21.53 -5.47
N VAL A 91 -26.17 -21.30 -4.64
CA VAL A 91 -26.24 -21.72 -3.23
C VAL A 91 -26.53 -23.20 -3.13
#